data_AF-A0A9W6KQ08-F1
#
_entry.id   AF-A0A9W6KQ08-F1
#
_cell.length_a   1.000
_cell.length_b   1.000
_cell.length_c   1.000
_cell.angle_alpha   90.00
_cell.angle_beta   90.00
_cell.angle_gamma   90.00
#
_symmetry.space_group_name_H-M   'P 1'
#
loop_
_entity.id
_entity.type
_entity.pdbx_description
1 polymer ?
#
loop_
_entity_poly.entity_id
_entity_poly.type
_entity_poly.pdbx_seq_one_letter_code
_entity_poly.pdbx_strand_id
1 'polypeptide(L)' 'MTTSEDARQRHRTAATMHATAQQLEEAEDTLHRSAQRSPDSETRRRLDDLGDAVTAEARHIDDRADRITGPSV' A
#
# COMPACT_ATOMS: atom_id res chain seq x y z
N MET A 1 -31.84 -3.54 -11.05
CA MET A 1 -31.30 -3.84 -9.70
C MET A 1 -29.77 -3.96 -9.66
N THR A 2 -29.05 -3.85 -10.79
CA THR A 2 -27.63 -4.24 -10.91
C THR A 2 -26.62 -3.14 -10.53
N THR A 3 -26.92 -1.88 -10.81
CA THR A 3 -25.96 -0.77 -10.64
C THR A 3 -25.56 -0.50 -9.19
N SER A 4 -26.46 -0.73 -8.23
CA SER A 4 -26.18 -0.49 -6.79
C SER A 4 -25.35 -1.60 -6.16
N GLU A 5 -25.45 -2.84 -6.65
CA GLU A 5 -24.63 -3.96 -6.17
C GLU A 5 -23.20 -3.85 -6.68
N ASP A 6 -23.02 -3.48 -7.95
CA ASP A 6 -21.71 -3.21 -8.54
C ASP A 6 -20.98 -2.07 -7.81
N ALA A 7 -21.67 -0.98 -7.49
CA ALA A 7 -21.08 0.14 -6.73
C ALA A 7 -20.66 -0.30 -5.32
N ARG A 8 -21.47 -1.10 -4.63
CA ARG A 8 -21.13 -1.65 -3.31
C ARG A 8 -19.93 -2.59 -3.38
N GLN A 9 -19.84 -3.40 -4.43
CA GLN A 9 -18.71 -4.30 -4.63
C GLN A 9 -17.41 -3.51 -4.88
N ARG A 10 -17.45 -2.48 -5.74
CA ARG A 10 -16.31 -1.57 -5.97
C ARG A 10 -15.84 -0.90 -4.68
N HIS A 11 -16.77 -0.37 -3.88
CA HIS A 11 -16.43 0.23 -2.58
C HIS A 11 -15.78 -0.76 -1.62
N ARG A 12 -16.28 -2.01 -1.56
CA ARG A 12 -15.67 -3.04 -0.71
C ARG A 12 -14.25 -3.39 -1.18
N THR A 13 -14.06 -3.54 -2.49
CA THR A 13 -12.74 -3.80 -3.07
C THR A 13 -11.77 -2.66 -2.78
N ALA A 14 -12.18 -1.41 -2.98
CA ALA A 14 -11.34 -0.25 -2.66
C ALA A 14 -11.01 -0.17 -1.17
N ALA A 15 -11.97 -0.42 -0.28
CA ALA A 15 -11.72 -0.46 1.17
C ALA A 15 -10.68 -1.53 1.54
N THR A 16 -10.74 -2.73 0.94
CA THR A 16 -9.72 -3.77 1.13
C THR A 16 -8.35 -3.31 0.60
N MET A 17 -8.31 -2.59 -0.50
CA MET A 17 -7.07 -2.08 -1.08
C MET A 17 -6.44 -0.98 -0.22
N HIS A 18 -7.22 -0.01 0.28
CA HIS A 18 -6.73 0.99 1.25
C HIS A 18 -6.17 0.33 2.51
N ALA A 19 -6.89 -0.67 3.06
CA ALA A 19 -6.39 -1.41 4.23
C ALA A 19 -5.08 -2.16 3.91
N THR A 20 -4.92 -2.66 2.69
CA THR A 20 -3.68 -3.32 2.25
C THR A 20 -2.55 -2.31 2.11
N ALA A 21 -2.80 -1.13 1.53
CA ALA A 21 -1.82 -0.06 1.43
C ALA A 21 -1.33 0.38 2.82
N GLN A 22 -2.25 0.56 3.79
CA GLN A 22 -1.90 0.88 5.17
C GLN A 22 -1.03 -0.21 5.83
N GLN A 23 -1.33 -1.49 5.61
CA GLN A 23 -0.50 -2.58 6.13
C GLN A 23 0.92 -2.60 5.52
N LEU A 24 1.06 -2.18 4.26
CA LEU A 24 2.37 -2.04 3.62
C LEU A 24 3.15 -0.87 4.21
N GLU A 25 2.49 0.26 4.53
CA GLU A 25 3.13 1.37 5.25
C GLU A 25 3.66 0.94 6.63
N GLU A 26 2.87 0.18 7.40
CA GLU A 26 3.32 -0.37 8.69
C GLU A 26 4.51 -1.35 8.55
N ALA A 27 4.55 -2.09 7.44
CA ALA A 27 5.66 -2.97 7.12
C ALA A 27 6.93 -2.17 6.76
N GLU A 28 6.80 -1.09 5.99
CA GLU A 28 7.91 -0.17 5.70
C GLU A 28 8.48 0.45 6.98
N ASP A 29 7.63 0.94 7.89
CA ASP A 29 8.05 1.45 9.20
C ASP A 29 8.87 0.42 9.99
N THR A 30 8.57 -0.87 9.83
CA THR A 30 9.31 -1.96 10.45
C THR A 30 10.66 -2.20 9.77
N LEU A 31 10.71 -2.12 8.44
CA LEU A 31 11.96 -2.21 7.67
C LEU A 31 12.89 -1.05 8.01
N HIS A 32 12.38 0.17 8.06
CA HIS A 32 13.16 1.36 8.37
C HIS A 32 13.72 1.33 9.79
N ARG A 33 12.91 0.93 10.78
CA ARG A 33 13.41 0.70 12.17
C ARG A 33 14.46 -0.41 12.22
N SER A 34 14.34 -1.44 11.40
CA SER A 34 15.34 -2.51 11.31
C SER A 34 16.64 -2.01 10.67
N ALA A 35 16.54 -1.16 9.64
CA ALA A 35 17.67 -0.53 8.97
C ALA A 35 18.48 0.35 9.94
N GLN A 36 17.80 1.16 10.76
CA GLN A 36 18.42 2.03 11.77
C GLN A 36 19.17 1.24 12.86
N ARG A 37 18.72 0.00 13.15
CA ARG A 37 19.34 -0.88 14.15
C ARG A 37 20.47 -1.74 13.59
N SER A 38 20.60 -1.83 12.26
CA SER A 38 21.62 -2.65 11.64
C SER A 38 23.00 -2.00 11.78
N PRO A 39 23.98 -2.68 12.39
CA PRO A 39 25.37 -2.21 12.38
C PRO A 39 26.04 -2.42 11.01
N ASP A 40 25.49 -3.30 10.17
CA ASP A 40 25.98 -3.57 8.84
C ASP A 40 25.39 -2.57 7.82
N SER A 41 26.28 -1.86 7.13
CA SER A 41 25.92 -0.79 6.21
C SER A 41 25.25 -1.29 4.93
N GLU A 42 25.58 -2.49 4.47
CA GLU A 42 24.96 -3.11 3.31
C GLU A 42 23.52 -3.55 3.64
N THR A 43 23.34 -4.20 4.78
CA THR A 43 22.01 -4.60 5.29
C THR A 43 21.12 -3.40 5.51
N ARG A 44 21.64 -2.30 6.09
CA ARG A 44 20.88 -1.05 6.23
C ARG A 44 20.39 -0.54 4.88
N ARG A 45 21.29 -0.42 3.89
CA ARG A 45 20.92 0.05 2.54
C ARG A 45 19.86 -0.85 1.91
N ARG A 46 20.01 -2.18 1.99
CA ARG A 46 19.03 -3.13 1.44
C ARG A 46 17.65 -3.00 2.10
N LEU A 47 17.61 -2.73 3.40
CA LEU A 47 16.35 -2.53 4.13
C LEU A 47 15.69 -1.21 3.78
N ASP A 48 16.48 -0.13 3.62
CA ASP A 48 15.98 1.17 3.15
C ASP A 48 15.44 1.06 1.71
N ASP A 49 16.20 0.46 0.79
CA ASP A 49 15.79 0.25 -0.61
C ASP A 49 14.50 -0.59 -0.69
N LEU A 50 14.36 -1.60 0.19
CA LEU A 50 13.15 -2.41 0.26
C LEU A 50 11.96 -1.62 0.84
N GLY A 51 12.18 -0.79 1.85
CA GLY A 51 11.16 0.09 2.42
C GLY A 51 10.62 1.07 1.38
N ASP A 52 11.51 1.69 0.60
CA ASP A 52 11.13 2.59 -0.49
C ASP A 52 10.27 1.87 -1.55
N ALA A 53 10.64 0.64 -1.92
CA ALA A 53 9.86 -0.18 -2.85
C ALA A 53 8.47 -0.54 -2.30
N VAL A 54 8.38 -0.88 -1.01
CA VAL A 54 7.11 -1.17 -0.33
C VAL A 54 6.21 0.08 -0.31
N THR A 55 6.76 1.26 0.00
CA THR A 55 6.02 2.53 -0.05
C THR A 55 5.49 2.83 -1.45
N ALA A 56 6.30 2.60 -2.49
CA ALA A 56 5.88 2.82 -3.86
C ALA A 56 4.70 1.92 -4.26
N GLU A 57 4.72 0.64 -3.85
CA GLU A 57 3.62 -0.29 -4.11
C GLU A 57 2.36 0.06 -3.29
N ALA A 58 2.52 0.46 -2.03
CA ALA A 58 1.40 0.91 -1.19
C ALA A 58 0.65 2.06 -1.85
N ARG A 59 1.35 3.08 -2.33
CA ARG A 59 0.77 4.22 -3.06
C ARG A 59 0.07 3.80 -4.34
N HIS A 60 0.69 2.89 -5.10
CA HIS A 60 0.07 2.39 -6.33
C HIS A 60 -1.25 1.63 -6.08
N ILE A 61 -1.32 0.85 -4.99
CA ILE A 61 -2.55 0.17 -4.56
C ILE A 61 -3.59 1.20 -4.13
N ASP A 62 -3.21 2.21 -3.36
CA ASP A 62 -4.09 3.29 -2.89
C ASP A 62 -4.69 4.09 -4.06
N ASP A 63 -3.84 4.54 -4.99
CA ASP A 63 -4.25 5.23 -6.23
C ASP A 63 -5.19 4.37 -7.08
N ARG A 64 -5.00 3.04 -7.07
CA ARG A 64 -5.88 2.12 -7.78
C ARG A 64 -7.23 1.95 -7.05
N ALA A 65 -7.24 1.97 -5.72
CA ALA A 65 -8.47 1.92 -4.92
C ALA A 65 -9.35 3.15 -5.20
N ASP A 66 -8.74 4.33 -5.26
CA ASP A 66 -9.40 5.59 -5.59
C ASP A 66 -10.00 5.55 -7.00
N ARG A 67 -9.26 5.03 -7.99
CA ARG A 67 -9.78 4.90 -9.36
C ARG A 67 -10.96 3.95 -9.49
N ILE A 68 -11.07 2.93 -8.63
CA ILE A 68 -12.18 1.96 -8.64
C ILE A 68 -13.48 2.59 -8.11
N THR A 69 -13.37 3.55 -7.19
CA THR A 69 -14.52 4.25 -6.59
C THR A 69 -14.83 5.59 -7.25
N GLY A 70 -13.87 6.15 -8.00
CA GLY A 70 -14.04 7.36 -8.80
C GLY A 70 -15.10 7.24 -9.89
N PRO A 71 -15.65 8.37 -10.38
CA PRO A 71 -16.62 8.37 -11.46
C PRO A 71 -16.01 7.67 -12.69
N SER A 72 -16.75 6.71 -13.24
CA SER A 72 -16.43 6.14 -14.55
C SER A 72 -16.60 7.25 -15.59
N VAL A 73 -15.49 7.79 -16.08
CA VAL A 73 -15.47 8.68 -17.25
C VAL A 73 -15.96 7.93 -18.49
#